data_AF-A0A7K0P364-F1
#
_entry.id   AF-A0A7K0P364-F1
#
_cell.length_a   1.000
_cell.length_b   1.000
_cell.length_c   1.000
_cell.angle_alpha   90.00
_cell.angle_beta   90.00
_cell.angle_gamma   90.00
#
_symmetry.space_group_name_H-M   'P 1'
#
loop_
_entity.id
_entity.type
_entity.pdbx_description
1 polymer ?
#
loop_
_entity_poly.entity_id
_entity_poly.type
_entity_poly.pdbx_seq_one_letter_code
_entity_poly.pdbx_strand_id
1 'polypeptide(L)'
;TTPQAAAADVAVRAGTLAEQTHQKVAGVIENMSSFPCPHCGEPIDLFGFGGGALVAEQLSAALGTTVPLLGQIPFDVKLREGGDSGNPLVLSHPDEPAAVALTSIARSLGIRPRGLAGMSLGLTPAGR
;
A
#
# COMPACT_ATOMS: atom_id res chain seq x y z
N THR A 1 -4.24 5.65 -0.53
CA THR A 1 -4.47 6.73 -1.51
C THR A 1 -5.13 6.15 -2.75
N THR A 2 -5.41 6.97 -3.76
CA THR A 2 -5.79 6.57 -5.12
C THR A 2 -4.87 7.30 -6.13
N PRO A 3 -4.87 6.94 -7.43
CA PRO A 3 -3.95 7.56 -8.40
C PRO A 3 -4.12 9.08 -8.59
N GLN A 4 -5.30 9.62 -8.28
CA GLN A 4 -5.61 11.05 -8.42
C GLN A 4 -4.73 11.90 -7.49
N ALA A 5 -4.16 12.98 -8.04
CA ALA A 5 -3.34 13.93 -7.28
C ALA A 5 -4.03 14.49 -6.02
N ALA A 6 -5.33 14.81 -6.11
CA ALA A 6 -6.09 15.34 -4.97
C ALA A 6 -6.16 14.35 -3.80
N ALA A 7 -6.29 13.04 -4.07
CA ALA A 7 -6.30 12.02 -3.03
C ALA A 7 -4.90 11.78 -2.47
N ALA A 8 -3.87 11.89 -3.32
CA ALA A 8 -2.47 11.80 -2.90
C ALA A 8 -2.12 12.90 -1.87
N ASP A 9 -2.48 14.15 -2.13
CA ASP A 9 -2.21 15.27 -1.21
C ASP A 9 -2.86 15.04 0.16
N VAL A 10 -4.10 14.54 0.18
CA VAL A 10 -4.80 14.20 1.43
C VAL A 10 -4.11 13.05 2.15
N ALA A 11 -3.67 12.02 1.42
CA ALA A 11 -2.98 10.88 2.00
C ALA A 11 -1.63 11.25 2.63
N VAL A 12 -0.88 12.17 2.01
CA VAL A 12 0.39 12.67 2.58
C VAL A 12 0.13 13.41 3.89
N ARG A 13 -0.85 14.32 3.92
CA ARG A 13 -1.21 15.03 5.16
C ARG A 13 -1.67 14.07 6.26
N ALA A 14 -2.50 13.09 5.93
CA ALA A 14 -2.94 12.09 6.90
C ALA A 14 -1.78 11.22 7.41
N GLY A 15 -0.84 10.85 6.53
CA GLY A 15 0.31 10.04 6.90
C GLY A 15 1.33 10.78 7.76
N THR A 16 1.53 12.10 7.57
CA THR A 16 2.44 12.89 8.42
C THR A 16 1.90 13.08 9.84
N LEU A 17 0.57 13.03 10.04
CA LEU A 17 -0.03 13.03 11.37
C LEU A 17 0.36 11.79 12.20
N ALA A 18 0.80 10.70 11.58
CA ALA A 18 1.24 9.50 12.30
C ALA A 18 2.41 9.79 13.26
N GLU A 19 3.27 10.76 12.95
CA GLU A 19 4.36 11.18 13.84
C GLU A 19 3.80 11.77 15.15
N GLN A 20 2.77 12.60 15.05
CA GLN A 20 2.12 13.27 16.18
C GLN A 20 1.42 12.28 17.12
N THR A 21 0.96 11.15 16.58
CA THR A 21 0.30 10.08 17.34
C THR A 21 1.27 8.96 17.73
N HIS A 22 2.58 9.13 17.50
CA HIS A 22 3.62 8.11 17.73
C HIS A 22 3.35 6.77 17.02
N GLN A 23 2.66 6.82 15.88
CA GLN A 23 2.38 5.67 15.04
C GLN A 23 3.43 5.54 13.93
N LYS A 24 3.74 4.30 13.55
CA LYS A 24 4.61 4.02 12.40
C LYS A 24 3.75 3.76 11.17
N VAL A 25 4.08 4.41 10.06
CA VAL A 25 3.48 4.13 8.76
C VAL A 25 4.13 2.86 8.20
N ALA A 26 3.34 1.79 8.06
CA ALA A 26 3.84 0.52 7.52
C ALA A 26 4.07 0.58 5.99
N GLY A 27 3.34 1.45 5.30
CA GLY A 27 3.42 1.63 3.86
C GLY A 27 2.16 2.27 3.29
N VAL A 28 2.16 2.49 1.98
CA VAL A 28 1.04 3.04 1.23
C VAL A 28 0.37 1.95 0.44
N ILE A 29 -0.96 1.97 0.39
CA ILE A 29 -1.76 1.18 -0.55
C ILE A 29 -2.43 2.17 -1.50
N GLU A 30 -2.30 1.92 -2.80
CA GLU A 30 -3.08 2.62 -3.82
C GLU A 30 -4.30 1.78 -4.14
N ASN A 31 -5.48 2.29 -3.82
CA ASN A 31 -6.73 1.68 -4.26
C ASN A 31 -7.12 2.26 -5.62
N MET A 32 -8.03 1.60 -6.33
CA MET A 32 -8.58 2.11 -7.60
C MET A 32 -7.52 2.31 -8.69
N SER A 33 -6.52 1.42 -8.78
CA SER A 33 -5.34 1.61 -9.62
C SER A 33 -5.61 1.49 -11.12
N SER A 34 -6.23 0.39 -11.56
CA SER A 34 -6.59 0.14 -12.95
C SER A 34 -7.97 -0.50 -13.03
N PHE A 35 -8.68 -0.25 -14.12
CA PHE A 35 -9.97 -0.87 -14.41
C PHE A 35 -9.80 -1.82 -15.61
N PRO A 36 -10.10 -3.13 -15.48
CA PRO A 36 -9.99 -4.05 -16.60
C PRO A 36 -11.07 -3.73 -17.64
N CYS A 37 -10.67 -3.49 -18.89
CA CYS A 37 -11.62 -3.24 -19.97
C CYS A 37 -12.55 -4.47 -20.15
N PRO A 38 -13.88 -4.30 -20.11
CA PRO A 38 -14.82 -5.43 -20.21
C PRO A 38 -14.84 -6.08 -21.59
N HIS A 39 -14.25 -5.44 -22.62
CA HIS A 39 -14.24 -5.93 -23.99
C HIS A 39 -12.92 -6.60 -24.40
N CYS A 40 -11.77 -6.08 -23.94
CA CYS A 40 -10.45 -6.58 -24.34
C CYS A 40 -9.56 -7.02 -23.16
N GLY A 41 -9.94 -6.73 -21.92
CA GLY A 41 -9.14 -7.06 -20.72
C GLY A 41 -7.94 -6.14 -20.47
N GLU A 42 -7.66 -5.19 -21.36
CA GLU A 42 -6.57 -4.22 -21.17
C GLU A 42 -6.87 -3.29 -19.98
N PRO A 43 -5.83 -2.88 -19.23
CA PRO A 43 -6.00 -1.96 -18.11
C PRO A 43 -6.36 -0.55 -18.60
N ILE A 44 -7.35 0.05 -17.94
CA ILE A 44 -7.75 1.44 -18.14
C ILE A 44 -7.41 2.23 -16.87
N ASP A 45 -6.57 3.23 -17.03
CA ASP A 45 -6.17 4.13 -15.94
C ASP A 45 -7.22 5.26 -15.78
N LEU A 46 -8.40 4.92 -15.27
CA LEU A 46 -9.53 5.86 -15.11
C LEU A 46 -9.16 7.15 -14.35
N PHE A 47 -8.16 7.05 -13.49
CA PHE A 47 -7.73 8.11 -12.59
C PHE A 47 -6.26 8.47 -12.72
N GLY A 48 -5.62 8.03 -13.81
CA GLY A 48 -4.16 8.10 -13.98
C GLY A 48 -3.45 7.01 -13.20
N PHE A 49 -2.13 7.17 -13.05
CA PHE A 49 -1.25 6.19 -12.41
C PHE A 49 -0.22 6.89 -11.51
N GLY A 50 0.33 6.15 -10.55
CA GLY A 50 1.52 6.57 -9.79
C GLY A 50 1.27 7.43 -8.56
N GLY A 51 0.02 7.75 -8.22
CA GLY A 51 -0.33 8.49 -7.00
C GLY A 51 0.17 7.79 -5.72
N GLY A 52 0.08 6.47 -5.66
CA GLY A 52 0.61 5.64 -4.57
C GLY A 52 2.12 5.76 -4.38
N ALA A 53 2.87 5.68 -5.48
CA ALA A 53 4.32 5.81 -5.46
C ALA A 53 4.74 7.20 -4.99
N LEU A 54 4.06 8.24 -5.49
CA LEU A 54 4.29 9.63 -5.08
C LEU A 54 4.05 9.83 -3.57
N VAL A 55 2.95 9.31 -3.04
CA VAL A 55 2.65 9.39 -1.59
C VAL A 55 3.71 8.65 -0.77
N ALA A 56 4.14 7.47 -1.22
CA ALA A 56 5.15 6.68 -0.53
C ALA A 56 6.51 7.42 -0.47
N GLU A 57 6.92 8.04 -1.57
CA GLU A 57 8.12 8.87 -1.64
C GLU A 57 8.03 10.09 -0.70
N GLN A 58 6.93 10.84 -0.77
CA GLN A 58 6.75 12.03 0.04
C GLN A 58 6.67 11.72 1.55
N LEU A 59 5.98 10.65 1.93
CA LEU A 59 5.96 10.19 3.33
C LEU A 59 7.33 9.70 3.78
N SER A 60 8.10 9.04 2.91
CA SER A 60 9.45 8.63 3.24
C SER A 60 10.36 9.82 3.57
N ALA A 61 10.26 10.89 2.76
CA ALA A 61 10.98 12.13 3.00
C ALA A 61 10.51 12.84 4.27
N ALA A 62 9.20 12.95 4.49
CA ALA A 62 8.63 13.67 5.62
C ALA A 62 8.89 12.97 6.97
N LEU A 63 8.85 11.64 7.01
CA LEU A 63 9.00 10.86 8.24
C LEU A 63 10.45 10.41 8.51
N GLY A 64 11.38 10.69 7.59
CA GLY A 64 12.77 10.26 7.71
C GLY A 64 12.97 8.74 7.77
N THR A 65 12.00 7.96 7.28
CA THR A 65 12.03 6.49 7.30
C THR A 65 11.44 5.95 6.00
N THR A 66 11.89 4.77 5.56
CA THR A 66 11.38 4.19 4.32
C THR A 66 9.91 3.78 4.47
N VAL A 67 9.04 4.39 3.66
CA VAL A 67 7.63 4.05 3.53
C VAL A 67 7.42 3.41 2.16
N PRO A 68 7.20 2.08 2.06
CA PRO A 68 7.03 1.41 0.79
C PRO A 68 5.61 1.57 0.23
N LEU A 69 5.47 1.51 -1.10
CA LEU A 69 4.20 1.17 -1.74
C LEU A 69 3.99 -0.35 -1.59
N LEU A 70 3.02 -0.75 -0.76
CA LEU A 70 2.74 -2.15 -0.44
C LEU A 70 2.03 -2.88 -1.57
N GLY A 71 1.23 -2.16 -2.35
CA GLY A 71 0.52 -2.71 -3.49
C GLY A 71 -0.52 -1.75 -4.04
N GLN A 72 -1.06 -2.16 -5.19
CA GLN A 72 -2.07 -1.46 -5.96
C GLN A 72 -3.26 -2.40 -6.12
N ILE A 73 -4.46 -1.91 -5.77
CA ILE A 73 -5.70 -2.68 -5.83
C ILE A 73 -6.51 -2.17 -7.03
N PRO A 74 -6.75 -3.00 -8.06
CA PRO A 74 -7.54 -2.60 -9.21
C PRO A 74 -9.02 -2.42 -8.82
N PHE A 75 -9.77 -1.76 -9.70
CA PHE A 75 -11.22 -1.73 -9.60
C PHE A 75 -11.81 -3.12 -9.77
N ASP A 76 -12.73 -3.46 -8.88
CA ASP A 76 -13.49 -4.69 -8.95
C ASP A 76 -14.87 -4.45 -8.35
N VAL A 77 -15.91 -4.68 -9.15
CA VAL A 77 -17.31 -4.54 -8.72
C VAL A 77 -17.63 -5.54 -7.61
N LYS A 78 -17.10 -6.77 -7.69
CA LYS A 78 -17.29 -7.80 -6.68
C LYS A 78 -16.60 -7.40 -5.37
N LEU A 79 -15.49 -6.68 -5.42
CA LEU A 79 -14.85 -6.13 -4.20
C LEU A 79 -15.80 -5.19 -3.47
N ARG A 80 -16.41 -4.24 -4.20
CA ARG A 80 -17.38 -3.29 -3.62
C ARG A 80 -18.60 -4.04 -3.07
N GLU A 81 -19.21 -4.91 -3.87
CA GLU A 81 -20.41 -5.67 -3.47
C GLU A 81 -20.15 -6.59 -2.27
N GLY A 82 -18.99 -7.25 -2.26
CA GLY A 82 -18.57 -8.06 -1.12
C GLY A 82 -18.37 -7.25 0.14
N GLY A 83 -17.84 -6.03 0.02
CA GLY A 83 -17.73 -5.07 1.13
C GLY A 83 -19.11 -4.64 1.66
N ASP A 84 -20.03 -4.28 0.78
CA ASP A 84 -21.39 -3.83 1.13
C ASP A 84 -22.24 -4.95 1.76
N SER A 85 -22.13 -6.17 1.23
CA SER A 85 -22.88 -7.35 1.70
C SER A 85 -22.25 -8.07 2.90
N GLY A 86 -21.02 -7.71 3.27
CA GLY A 86 -20.27 -8.40 4.32
C GLY A 86 -19.72 -9.77 3.91
N ASN A 87 -19.62 -10.05 2.60
CA ASN A 87 -19.00 -11.27 2.05
C ASN A 87 -17.67 -10.92 1.37
N PRO A 88 -16.52 -11.00 2.08
CA PRO A 88 -15.24 -10.52 1.58
C PRO A 88 -14.83 -11.17 0.25
N LEU A 89 -14.32 -10.37 -0.69
CA LEU A 89 -13.86 -10.86 -1.98
C LEU A 89 -12.80 -11.95 -1.85
N VAL A 90 -11.84 -11.77 -0.93
CA VAL A 90 -10.76 -12.74 -0.66
C VAL A 90 -11.25 -14.12 -0.21
N LEU A 91 -12.50 -14.23 0.25
CA LEU A 91 -13.12 -15.51 0.64
C LEU A 91 -14.02 -16.06 -0.47
N SER A 92 -14.80 -15.18 -1.12
CA SER A 92 -15.79 -15.58 -2.12
C SER A 92 -15.19 -15.82 -3.52
N HIS A 93 -14.19 -15.02 -3.90
CA HIS A 93 -13.55 -15.05 -5.21
C HIS A 93 -12.03 -14.80 -5.05
N PRO A 94 -11.28 -15.77 -4.49
CA PRO A 94 -9.87 -15.58 -4.13
C PRO A 94 -8.93 -15.33 -5.31
N ASP A 95 -9.34 -15.74 -6.52
CA ASP A 95 -8.54 -15.64 -7.73
C ASP A 95 -8.72 -14.32 -8.49
N GLU A 96 -9.66 -13.46 -8.07
CA GLU A 96 -9.87 -12.15 -8.70
C GLU A 96 -8.65 -11.25 -8.49
N PRO A 97 -8.27 -10.39 -9.46
CA PRO A 97 -7.07 -9.56 -9.36
C PRO A 97 -7.00 -8.72 -8.08
N ALA A 98 -8.13 -8.17 -7.64
CA ALA A 98 -8.21 -7.40 -6.40
C ALA A 98 -8.03 -8.27 -5.14
N ALA A 99 -8.55 -9.50 -5.14
CA ALA A 99 -8.36 -10.45 -4.04
C ALA A 99 -6.91 -10.90 -3.93
N VAL A 100 -6.26 -11.17 -5.06
CA VAL A 100 -4.83 -11.52 -5.14
C VAL A 100 -3.98 -10.36 -4.61
N ALA A 101 -4.26 -9.13 -5.04
CA ALA A 101 -3.56 -7.94 -4.56
C ALA A 101 -3.70 -7.76 -3.04
N LEU A 102 -4.92 -7.83 -2.50
CA LEU A 102 -5.20 -7.74 -1.06
C LEU A 102 -4.45 -8.82 -0.27
N THR A 103 -4.49 -10.06 -0.74
CA THR A 103 -3.83 -11.19 -0.07
C THR A 103 -2.30 -11.04 -0.10
N SER A 104 -1.74 -10.54 -1.20
CA SER A 104 -0.30 -10.23 -1.31
C SER A 104 0.13 -9.15 -0.33
N ILE A 105 -0.63 -8.05 -0.23
CA ILE A 105 -0.39 -6.97 0.74
C ILE A 105 -0.49 -7.49 2.18
N ALA A 106 -1.51 -8.27 2.49
CA ALA A 106 -1.65 -8.86 3.83
C ALA A 106 -0.47 -9.77 4.18
N ARG A 107 0.02 -10.55 3.22
CA ARG A 107 1.20 -11.42 3.40
C ARG A 107 2.46 -10.61 3.67
N SER A 108 2.69 -9.51 2.95
CA SER A 108 3.88 -8.68 3.16
C SER A 108 3.87 -8.01 4.54
N LEU A 109 2.70 -7.62 5.04
CA LEU A 109 2.52 -7.06 6.38
C LEU A 109 2.66 -8.11 7.51
N GLY A 110 2.30 -9.37 7.24
CA GLY A 110 2.41 -10.46 8.22
C GLY A 110 3.85 -10.87 8.53
N ILE A 111 4.81 -10.47 7.70
CA ILE A 111 6.23 -10.74 7.92
C ILE A 111 6.80 -9.67 8.85
N ARG A 112 7.05 -10.03 10.11
CA ARG A 112 7.86 -9.19 11.01
C ARG A 112 9.35 -9.47 10.74
N PRO A 113 10.12 -8.53 10.16
CA PRO A 113 11.56 -8.70 10.11
C PRO A 113 12.10 -8.78 11.55
N ARG A 114 12.93 -9.78 11.84
CA ARG A 114 13.64 -9.84 13.12
C ARG A 114 14.52 -8.61 13.23
N GLY A 115 14.42 -7.89 14.35
CA GLY A 115 15.35 -6.80 14.64
C GLY A 115 16.78 -7.30 14.76
N LEU A 116 17.75 -6.40 14.52
CA LEU A 116 19.18 -6.68 14.71
C LEU A 116 19.59 -6.75 16.19
N ALA A 117 18.64 -6.56 17.12
CA ALA A 117 18.88 -6.65 18.55
C ALA A 117 19.41 -8.06 18.90
N GLY A 118 20.61 -8.11 19.46
CA GLY A 118 21.30 -9.36 19.81
C GLY A 118 22.08 -10.01 18.66
N MET A 119 22.15 -9.41 17.47
CA MET A 119 23.00 -9.89 16.37
C MET A 119 24.38 -9.22 16.45
N SER A 120 25.45 -10.02 16.30
CA SER A 120 26.79 -9.46 16.11
C SER A 120 26.85 -8.79 14.74
N LEU A 121 27.04 -7.47 14.72
CA LEU A 121 27.11 -6.69 13.47
C LEU A 121 28.48 -6.79 12.78
N GLY A 122 29.48 -7.42 13.43
CA GLY A 122 30.85 -7.50 12.89
C GLY A 122 31.51 -6.13 12.70
N LEU A 123 31.01 -5.09 13.37
CA LEU A 123 31.53 -3.74 13.27
C LEU A 123 32.46 -3.44 14.45
N THR A 124 33.66 -2.94 14.16
CA THR A 124 34.58 -2.40 15.16
C THR A 124 34.44 -0.87 15.15
N PRO A 125 34.19 -0.22 16.31
CA PRO A 125 34.14 1.24 16.36
C PRO A 125 35.46 1.84 15.86
N ALA A 126 35.38 2.79 14.94
CA ALA A 126 36.55 3.60 14.58
C ALA A 126 36.97 4.39 15.83
N GLY A 127 38.17 4.10 16.33
CA GLY A 127 38.72 4.76 17.52
C GLY A 127 38.73 6.28 17.37
N ARG A 128 38.52 6.97 18.50
CA ARG A 128 38.51 8.43 18.60
C ARG A 128 39.88 9.04 18.37
#